data_AF-A0A9P4QEC0-F1
#
_entry.id   AF-A0A9P4QEC0-F1
#
_cell.length_a   1.000
_cell.length_b   1.000
_cell.length_c   1.000
_cell.angle_alpha   90.00
_cell.angle_beta   90.00
_cell.angle_gamma   90.00
#
_symmetry.space_group_name_H-M   'P 1'
#
loop_
_entity.id
_entity.type
_entity.pdbx_description
1 polymer ?
#
loop_
_entity_poly.entity_id
_entity_poly.type
_entity_poly.pdbx_seq_one_letter_code
_entity_poly.pdbx_strand_id
1 'polypeptide(L)'
;MTLARGKNVAAELAESHPGLRLHLNLGTHTIPRLAKVFDFRAPTTLNAGRSDRTTTDTNTNHHIPRPKGTSSFGKRHNKTHVLCRRCGRRSMHAQKKTCSNCGYPSAGVRKFNWGEKAKRRKTTGSGRMRSLKHVARKFSNGFQQGTPKGARGTANQ
;
A
#
# COMPACT_ATOMS: atom_id res chain seq x y z
N MET A 1 46.25 29.18 8.65
CA MET A 1 46.71 28.81 10.01
C MET A 1 45.56 29.19 10.93
N THR A 2 44.91 28.31 11.69
CA THR A 2 45.42 27.20 12.52
C THR A 2 44.62 25.88 12.36
N LEU A 3 45.19 24.77 12.85
CA LEU A 3 44.62 23.42 12.88
C LEU A 3 44.30 22.98 14.31
N ALA A 4 43.17 22.30 14.54
CA ALA A 4 42.95 21.32 15.63
C ALA A 4 41.73 20.44 15.28
N ARG A 5 41.89 19.12 15.06
CA ARG A 5 41.74 18.05 16.07
C ARG A 5 40.39 18.13 16.81
N GLY A 6 39.42 17.22 16.67
CA GLY A 6 39.48 15.82 16.24
C GLY A 6 39.58 14.88 17.44
N LYS A 7 38.44 14.36 17.91
CA LYS A 7 38.34 13.26 18.89
C LYS A 7 37.12 12.38 18.58
N ASN A 8 37.39 11.15 18.10
CA ASN A 8 36.45 10.05 18.25
C ASN A 8 36.50 9.59 19.71
N VAL A 9 35.37 9.14 20.27
CA VAL A 9 35.35 8.38 21.51
C VAL A 9 34.52 7.13 21.27
N ALA A 10 35.23 6.02 21.09
CA ALA A 10 34.72 4.65 21.08
C ALA A 10 35.62 3.84 22.02
N ALA A 11 35.09 2.78 22.65
CA ALA A 11 35.52 2.25 23.95
C ALA A 11 35.18 3.24 25.11
N GLU A 12 34.71 2.82 26.29
CA GLU A 12 34.59 1.50 26.95
C GLU A 12 33.20 1.40 27.64
N LEU A 13 32.72 0.28 28.20
CA LEU A 13 33.29 -1.04 28.48
C LEU A 13 32.43 -2.18 27.86
N ALA A 14 32.92 -3.42 27.97
CA ALA A 14 32.12 -4.66 28.02
C ALA A 14 32.15 -5.19 29.47
N GLU A 15 31.07 -5.79 30.02
CA GLU A 15 30.81 -7.23 30.23
C GLU A 15 29.78 -7.26 31.39
N SER A 16 28.82 -8.16 31.61
CA SER A 16 28.62 -9.57 31.26
C SER A 16 27.19 -9.98 31.65
N HIS A 17 26.62 -11.01 31.01
CA HIS A 17 26.17 -12.26 31.67
C HIS A 17 25.26 -13.12 30.76
N PRO A 18 25.41 -14.47 30.79
CA PRO A 18 24.74 -15.37 29.85
C PRO A 18 23.40 -15.92 30.35
N GLY A 19 22.54 -16.26 29.39
CA GLY A 19 21.73 -17.48 29.41
C GLY A 19 20.62 -17.63 30.45
N LEU A 20 19.37 -17.38 30.04
CA LEU A 20 18.23 -18.15 30.55
C LEU A 20 17.30 -18.57 29.41
N ARG A 21 17.40 -19.87 29.11
CA ARG A 21 16.67 -20.60 28.06
C ARG A 21 15.37 -21.14 28.66
N LEU A 22 14.21 -20.58 28.29
CA LEU A 22 12.91 -21.09 28.75
C LEU A 22 11.89 -21.24 27.62
N HIS A 23 11.77 -22.49 27.17
CA HIS A 23 10.58 -23.18 26.67
C HIS A 23 9.51 -22.43 25.84
N LEU A 24 9.43 -22.85 24.57
CA LEU A 24 8.19 -22.79 23.78
C LEU A 24 7.12 -23.67 24.43
N ASN A 25 6.13 -23.06 25.09
CA ASN A 25 4.93 -23.75 25.55
C ASN A 25 3.90 -23.82 24.42
N LEU A 26 3.87 -24.94 23.67
CA LEU A 26 2.74 -25.29 22.82
C LEU A 26 1.59 -25.81 23.70
N GLY A 27 0.78 -24.87 24.22
CA GLY A 27 -0.44 -25.19 24.96
C GLY A 27 -1.52 -25.77 24.04
N THR A 28 -1.62 -27.09 23.96
CA THR A 28 -2.70 -27.79 23.26
C THR A 28 -4.00 -27.70 24.07
N HIS A 29 -4.83 -26.71 23.79
CA HIS A 29 -6.16 -26.61 24.40
C HIS A 29 -7.12 -27.65 23.80
N THR A 30 -7.21 -28.81 24.46
CA THR A 30 -8.24 -29.83 24.19
C THR A 30 -9.62 -29.32 24.60
N ILE A 31 -10.53 -29.21 23.63
CA ILE A 31 -11.94 -28.84 23.85
C ILE A 31 -12.70 -30.07 24.39
N PRO A 32 -13.37 -30.00 25.54
CA PRO A 32 -14.15 -31.13 26.05
C PRO A 32 -15.42 -31.37 25.22
N ARG A 33 -15.64 -32.63 24.83
CA ARG A 33 -16.91 -33.11 24.27
C ARG A 33 -18.03 -32.97 25.31
N LEU A 34 -19.03 -32.14 25.05
CA LEU A 34 -20.33 -32.21 25.70
C LEU A 34 -21.30 -32.98 24.80
N ALA A 35 -21.65 -34.20 25.22
CA ALA A 35 -22.65 -35.05 24.57
C ALA A 35 -23.82 -35.32 25.53
N LYS A 36 -24.91 -34.56 25.36
CA LYS A 36 -26.29 -34.81 25.83
C LYS A 36 -27.19 -34.14 24.75
N VAL A 37 -27.85 -34.85 23.83
CA VAL A 37 -29.01 -35.78 23.94
C VAL A 37 -30.28 -35.05 24.42
N PHE A 38 -31.41 -35.30 23.74
CA PHE A 38 -32.75 -34.66 23.86
C PHE A 38 -32.82 -33.19 23.34
N ASP A 39 -33.80 -32.75 22.53
CA ASP A 39 -34.98 -33.44 21.97
C ASP A 39 -35.37 -32.92 20.56
N PHE A 40 -35.88 -33.82 19.72
CA PHE A 40 -36.34 -33.52 18.37
C PHE A 40 -37.86 -33.29 18.35
N ARG A 41 -38.32 -32.08 18.68
CA ARG A 41 -39.76 -31.74 18.64
C ARG A 41 -40.12 -30.92 17.40
N ALA A 42 -40.85 -31.55 16.48
CA ALA A 42 -41.28 -30.94 15.23
C ALA A 42 -42.30 -29.80 15.44
N PRO A 43 -42.18 -28.66 14.73
CA PRO A 43 -43.23 -27.65 14.68
C PRO A 43 -44.30 -28.05 13.65
N THR A 44 -45.26 -28.88 14.07
CA THR A 44 -46.53 -29.03 13.34
C THR A 44 -47.57 -28.04 13.87
N THR A 45 -47.69 -26.89 13.22
CA THR A 45 -48.99 -26.20 13.07
C THR A 45 -48.98 -25.24 11.88
N LEU A 46 -49.90 -25.51 10.95
CA LEU A 46 -50.66 -24.53 10.17
C LEU A 46 -49.88 -23.46 9.38
N ASN A 47 -49.64 -23.78 8.11
CA ASN A 47 -49.68 -22.77 7.04
C ASN A 47 -51.10 -22.18 6.95
N ALA A 48 -51.44 -21.23 7.82
CA ALA A 48 -52.50 -20.28 7.55
C ALA A 48 -51.97 -19.23 6.55
N GLY A 49 -52.76 -18.93 5.51
CA GLY A 49 -52.27 -18.29 4.30
C GLY A 49 -51.51 -16.98 4.54
N ARG A 50 -50.27 -16.90 4.05
CA ARG A 50 -49.74 -15.61 3.59
C ARG A 50 -50.56 -15.23 2.37
N SER A 51 -51.52 -14.34 2.58
CA SER A 51 -52.10 -13.59 1.47
C SER A 51 -50.95 -12.92 0.72
N ASP A 52 -50.86 -13.20 -0.58
CA ASP A 52 -50.03 -12.42 -1.50
C ASP A 52 -50.58 -11.00 -1.51
N ARG A 53 -50.03 -10.17 -0.62
CA ARG A 53 -50.42 -8.78 -0.53
C ARG A 53 -49.76 -8.05 -1.70
N THR A 54 -50.42 -8.13 -2.85
CA THR A 54 -50.26 -7.20 -3.96
C THR A 54 -50.72 -5.81 -3.50
N THR A 55 -49.93 -5.15 -2.64
CA THR A 55 -50.05 -3.72 -2.38
C THR A 55 -49.64 -2.97 -3.63
N THR A 56 -50.58 -2.78 -4.54
CA THR A 56 -50.61 -1.59 -5.38
C THR A 56 -50.97 -0.38 -4.50
N ASP A 57 -50.14 -0.10 -3.49
CA ASP A 57 -50.29 1.05 -2.62
C ASP A 57 -49.56 2.23 -3.27
N THR A 58 -50.35 3.03 -3.97
CA THR A 58 -49.92 4.32 -4.48
C THR A 58 -49.56 5.26 -3.32
N ASN A 59 -48.36 5.82 -3.39
CA ASN A 59 -47.94 7.03 -2.69
C ASN A 59 -47.98 7.01 -1.14
N THR A 60 -46.89 6.54 -0.53
CA THR A 60 -46.30 7.23 0.62
C THR A 60 -44.79 7.38 0.43
N ASN A 61 -44.26 8.55 0.78
CA ASN A 61 -42.82 8.86 0.70
C ASN A 61 -42.05 8.20 1.86
N HIS A 62 -41.96 6.88 1.87
CA HIS A 62 -41.15 6.13 2.82
C HIS A 62 -39.85 5.67 2.18
N HIS A 63 -38.85 6.55 2.29
CA HIS A 63 -37.44 6.22 2.01
C HIS A 63 -36.95 5.19 3.05
N ILE A 64 -37.22 3.90 2.82
CA ILE A 64 -36.60 2.81 3.57
C ILE A 64 -35.08 3.02 3.48
N PRO A 65 -34.36 3.25 4.60
CA PRO A 65 -32.95 3.52 4.54
C PRO A 65 -32.22 2.30 3.97
N ARG A 66 -31.71 2.41 2.73
CA ARG A 66 -30.95 1.31 2.13
C ARG A 66 -29.85 0.89 3.10
N PRO A 67 -29.78 -0.39 3.51
CA PRO A 67 -28.88 -0.79 4.58
C PRO A 67 -27.43 -0.47 4.22
N LYS A 68 -26.83 0.39 5.03
CA LYS A 68 -25.44 0.83 4.93
C LYS A 68 -24.55 -0.28 5.51
N GLY A 69 -23.34 -0.45 4.97
CA GLY A 69 -22.45 -1.54 5.40
C GLY A 69 -22.63 -2.82 4.59
N THR A 70 -22.65 -3.99 5.25
CA THR A 70 -22.46 -5.34 4.67
C THR A 70 -23.22 -5.59 3.35
N SER A 71 -24.54 -5.42 3.34
CA SER A 71 -25.38 -5.64 2.15
C SER A 71 -25.10 -4.67 0.99
N SER A 72 -24.50 -3.51 1.26
CA SER A 72 -24.03 -2.57 0.22
C SER A 72 -22.67 -2.95 -0.39
N PHE A 73 -21.85 -3.75 0.31
CA PHE A 73 -20.51 -4.11 -0.18
C PHE A 73 -20.55 -5.13 -1.32
N GLY A 74 -21.50 -6.08 -1.30
CA GLY A 74 -21.67 -7.07 -2.37
C GLY A 74 -21.90 -6.48 -3.76
N LYS A 75 -22.46 -5.26 -3.84
CA LYS A 75 -22.75 -4.56 -5.10
C LYS A 75 -21.55 -3.80 -5.69
N ARG A 76 -20.34 -3.88 -5.10
CA ARG A 76 -19.16 -3.05 -5.47
C ARG A 76 -18.25 -3.69 -6.54
N HIS A 77 -18.84 -4.28 -7.57
CA HIS A 77 -18.09 -4.87 -8.70
C HIS A 77 -17.43 -3.79 -9.59
N ASN A 78 -18.14 -2.70 -9.90
CA ASN A 78 -17.63 -1.61 -10.74
C ASN A 78 -16.40 -0.91 -10.13
N LYS A 79 -15.37 -0.64 -10.94
CA LYS A 79 -14.10 -0.03 -10.50
C LYS A 79 -13.95 1.39 -11.06
N THR A 80 -13.94 2.38 -10.17
CA THR A 80 -13.69 3.79 -10.54
C THR A 80 -12.22 4.06 -10.85
N HIS A 81 -11.30 3.33 -10.21
CA HIS A 81 -9.86 3.54 -10.33
C HIS A 81 -9.09 2.38 -11.00
N VAL A 82 -8.33 2.73 -12.03
CA VAL A 82 -7.43 1.84 -12.80
C VAL A 82 -5.96 2.30 -12.68
N LEU A 83 -5.03 1.50 -13.19
CA LEU A 83 -3.60 1.79 -13.16
C LEU A 83 -3.24 3.04 -13.99
N CYS A 84 -2.30 3.84 -13.49
CA CYS A 84 -1.81 5.04 -14.18
C CYS A 84 -0.49 4.79 -14.90
N ARG A 85 -0.47 5.02 -16.22
CA ARG A 85 0.75 4.90 -17.05
C ARG A 85 1.94 5.71 -16.53
N ARG A 86 1.72 6.91 -15.97
CA ARG A 86 2.81 7.76 -15.45
C ARG A 86 3.37 7.31 -14.09
N CYS A 87 2.52 6.80 -13.18
CA CYS A 87 2.92 6.60 -11.79
C CYS A 87 2.72 5.19 -11.22
N GLY A 88 2.27 4.22 -12.03
CA GLY A 88 2.08 2.82 -11.65
C GLY A 88 1.00 2.54 -10.60
N ARG A 89 0.40 3.56 -9.98
CA ARG A 89 -0.63 3.41 -8.93
C ARG A 89 -2.04 3.27 -9.53
N ARG A 90 -2.91 2.54 -8.84
CA ARG A 90 -4.35 2.44 -9.13
C ARG A 90 -5.07 3.73 -8.73
N SER A 91 -4.89 4.78 -9.53
CA SER A 91 -5.36 6.13 -9.24
C SER A 91 -5.88 6.91 -10.46
N MET A 92 -5.94 6.29 -11.65
CA MET A 92 -6.64 6.87 -12.80
C MET A 92 -8.14 6.73 -12.60
N HIS A 93 -8.89 7.83 -12.59
CA HIS A 93 -10.34 7.77 -12.63
C HIS A 93 -10.81 7.38 -14.05
N ALA A 94 -11.52 6.25 -14.19
CA ALA A 94 -11.86 5.68 -15.50
C ALA A 94 -12.81 6.57 -16.32
N GLN A 95 -13.81 7.17 -15.68
CA GLN A 95 -14.74 8.13 -16.31
C GLN A 95 -14.07 9.50 -16.54
N LYS A 96 -13.64 10.19 -15.47
CA LYS A 96 -13.05 11.55 -15.51
C LYS A 96 -11.65 11.66 -16.15
N LYS A 97 -11.10 10.55 -16.66
CA LYS A 97 -9.77 10.40 -17.30
C LYS A 97 -8.57 11.02 -16.56
N THR A 98 -8.69 11.33 -15.26
CA THR A 98 -7.69 12.08 -14.47
C THR A 98 -7.07 11.24 -13.36
N CYS A 99 -5.77 11.46 -13.09
CA CYS A 99 -5.03 10.75 -12.04
C CYS A 99 -5.06 11.48 -10.70
N SER A 100 -5.72 10.91 -9.69
CA SER A 100 -5.72 11.48 -8.32
C SER A 100 -4.33 11.49 -7.67
N ASN A 101 -3.39 10.63 -8.08
CA ASN A 101 -2.03 10.66 -7.54
C ASN A 101 -1.10 11.67 -8.23
N CYS A 102 -1.05 11.72 -9.57
CA CYS A 102 -0.02 12.45 -10.31
C CYS A 102 -0.52 13.52 -11.29
N GLY A 103 -1.84 13.70 -11.46
CA GLY A 103 -2.42 14.72 -12.33
C GLY A 103 -2.60 14.34 -13.80
N TYR A 104 -1.99 13.24 -14.29
CA TYR A 104 -2.14 12.78 -15.69
C TYR A 104 -3.61 12.84 -16.15
N PRO A 105 -3.93 13.52 -17.27
CA PRO A 105 -3.04 13.90 -18.38
C PRO A 105 -2.17 15.16 -18.20
N SER A 106 -2.31 15.96 -17.12
CA SER A 106 -1.57 17.22 -16.93
C SER A 106 -0.06 17.08 -17.22
N ALA A 107 0.58 18.06 -17.88
CA ALA A 107 2.02 17.99 -18.17
C ALA A 107 2.85 17.82 -16.89
N GLY A 108 2.67 18.72 -15.93
CA GLY A 108 3.31 18.64 -14.61
C GLY A 108 2.79 17.49 -13.73
N VAL A 109 3.63 17.04 -12.79
CA VAL A 109 3.24 16.11 -11.73
C VAL A 109 2.53 16.86 -10.61
N ARG A 110 1.30 16.46 -10.28
CA ARG A 110 0.53 17.05 -9.17
C ARG A 110 1.26 16.94 -7.83
N LYS A 111 1.54 18.09 -7.21
CA LYS A 111 2.13 18.28 -5.89
C LYS A 111 1.25 19.23 -5.08
N PHE A 112 1.27 19.11 -3.75
CA PHE A 112 0.58 20.02 -2.84
C PHE A 112 1.51 20.42 -1.69
N ASN A 113 1.39 21.66 -1.22
CA ASN A 113 2.29 22.15 -0.19
C ASN A 113 1.97 21.66 1.23
N TRP A 114 0.69 21.48 1.54
CA TRP A 114 0.19 20.94 2.81
C TRP A 114 0.55 19.46 3.09
N GLY A 115 1.07 18.72 2.10
CA GLY A 115 1.31 17.28 2.20
C GLY A 115 2.79 16.90 2.15
N GLU A 116 3.57 17.19 3.20
CA GLU A 116 5.02 16.94 3.21
C GLU A 116 5.40 15.46 2.97
N LYS A 117 4.76 14.52 3.69
CA LYS A 117 4.93 13.07 3.48
C LYS A 117 4.59 12.64 2.03
N ALA A 118 3.69 13.37 1.36
CA ALA A 118 3.35 13.13 -0.04
C ALA A 118 4.38 13.71 -1.02
N LYS A 119 5.04 14.83 -0.67
CA LYS A 119 6.23 15.35 -1.38
C LYS A 119 7.38 14.33 -1.33
N ARG A 120 7.80 13.93 -0.12
CA ARG A 120 8.94 13.01 0.13
C ARG A 120 8.84 11.67 -0.62
N ARG A 121 7.63 11.17 -0.87
CA ARG A 121 7.38 9.92 -1.64
C ARG A 121 7.52 10.07 -3.17
N LYS A 122 7.87 11.26 -3.68
CA LYS A 122 7.91 11.59 -5.12
C LYS A 122 9.09 12.51 -5.49
N THR A 123 9.95 12.88 -4.53
CA THR A 123 11.13 13.73 -4.78
C THR A 123 12.20 12.99 -5.58
N THR A 124 13.05 13.76 -6.27
CA THR A 124 14.33 13.28 -6.80
C THR A 124 15.08 12.50 -5.73
N GLY A 125 15.76 11.42 -6.10
CA GLY A 125 16.33 10.46 -5.14
C GLY A 125 15.47 9.20 -4.91
N SER A 126 14.14 9.29 -5.00
CA SER A 126 13.22 8.17 -4.67
C SER A 126 13.24 6.98 -5.66
N GLY A 127 14.02 7.04 -6.74
CA GLY A 127 14.02 6.04 -7.81
C GLY A 127 15.42 5.82 -8.38
N ARG A 128 15.54 5.00 -9.43
CA ARG A 128 16.83 4.47 -9.95
C ARG A 128 17.85 5.51 -10.44
N MET A 129 17.48 6.78 -10.58
CA MET A 129 18.37 7.91 -10.95
C MET A 129 19.36 7.61 -12.10
N ARG A 130 18.90 6.96 -13.18
CA ARG A 130 19.77 6.43 -14.26
C ARG A 130 20.84 7.40 -14.76
N SER A 131 20.50 8.68 -14.96
CA SER A 131 21.47 9.73 -15.33
C SER A 131 22.15 10.33 -14.08
N LEU A 132 21.35 10.92 -13.18
CA LEU A 132 21.83 11.70 -12.03
C LEU A 132 22.80 10.94 -11.11
N LYS A 133 22.65 9.61 -10.95
CA LYS A 133 23.57 8.77 -10.15
C LYS A 133 25.04 8.90 -10.60
N HIS A 134 25.28 9.15 -11.88
CA HIS A 134 26.63 9.23 -12.43
C HIS A 134 27.15 10.67 -12.59
N VAL A 135 26.32 11.69 -12.36
CA VAL A 135 26.69 13.10 -12.61
C VAL A 135 27.83 13.56 -11.72
N ALA A 136 27.80 13.25 -10.41
CA ALA A 136 28.88 13.64 -9.50
C ALA A 136 30.26 13.09 -9.94
N ARG A 137 30.31 11.82 -10.36
CA ARG A 137 31.52 11.18 -10.91
C ARG A 137 31.93 11.75 -12.27
N LYS A 138 30.96 12.15 -13.12
CA LYS A 138 31.29 12.84 -14.38
C LYS A 138 31.87 14.23 -14.13
N PHE A 139 31.39 14.93 -13.10
CA PHE A 139 31.88 16.25 -12.70
C PHE A 139 33.32 16.20 -12.20
N SER A 140 33.65 15.28 -11.28
CA SER A 140 35.04 15.07 -10.82
C SER A 140 35.99 14.67 -11.96
N ASN A 141 35.47 14.01 -13.00
CA ASN A 141 36.24 13.56 -14.15
C ASN A 141 36.21 14.57 -15.33
N GLY A 142 35.76 15.81 -15.11
CA GLY A 142 35.79 16.88 -16.12
C GLY A 142 34.93 16.63 -17.37
N PHE A 143 33.85 15.84 -17.27
CA PHE A 143 32.95 15.50 -18.39
C PHE A 143 33.63 14.93 -19.64
N GLN A 144 34.75 14.22 -19.48
CA GLN A 144 35.49 13.55 -20.56
C GLN A 144 34.57 12.77 -21.52
N GLN A 145 34.85 12.91 -22.82
CA GLN A 145 34.15 12.23 -23.92
C GLN A 145 35.18 11.45 -24.77
N GLY A 146 34.71 10.42 -25.47
CA GLY A 146 35.57 9.55 -26.29
C GLY A 146 36.29 8.46 -25.49
N THR A 147 37.28 7.84 -26.14
CA THR A 147 38.08 6.72 -25.61
C THR A 147 39.00 7.20 -24.46
N PRO A 148 39.12 6.45 -23.35
CA PRO A 148 40.04 6.83 -22.27
C PRO A 148 41.49 6.87 -22.76
N LYS A 149 42.28 7.83 -22.26
CA LYS A 149 43.71 7.93 -22.59
C LYS A 149 44.41 6.61 -22.20
N GLY A 150 45.06 5.98 -23.17
CA GLY A 150 45.76 4.69 -22.99
C GLY A 150 44.88 3.44 -23.08
N ALA A 151 43.61 3.54 -23.47
CA ALA A 151 42.76 2.36 -23.65
C ALA A 151 43.21 1.51 -24.85
N ARG A 152 43.53 0.24 -24.60
CA ARG A 152 43.82 -0.77 -25.63
C ARG A 152 42.50 -1.31 -26.21
N GLY A 153 41.79 -0.47 -26.97
CA GLY A 153 40.68 -0.92 -27.82
C GLY A 153 41.19 -1.45 -29.17
N THR A 154 40.40 -2.28 -29.85
CA THR A 154 40.63 -2.56 -31.27
C THR A 154 40.56 -1.24 -32.04
N ALA A 155 41.60 -0.93 -32.83
CA ALA A 155 41.52 0.16 -33.79
C ALA A 155 40.36 -0.14 -34.75
N ASN A 156 39.49 0.84 -35.00
CA ASN A 156 38.47 0.68 -36.03
C ASN A 156 39.15 0.53 -37.39
N GLN A 157 38.66 -0.44 -38.15
CA GLN A 157 38.72 -0.43 -39.62
C GLN A 157 37.71 0.60 -40.15
#